data_AF-A0AA41N6K1-F1
#
_entry.id   AF-A0AA41N6K1-F1
#
_cell.length_a   1.000
_cell.length_b   1.000
_cell.length_c   1.000
_cell.angle_alpha   90.00
_cell.angle_beta   90.00
_cell.angle_gamma   90.00
#
_symmetry.space_group_name_H-M   'P 1'
#
loop_
_entity.id
_entity.type
_entity.pdbx_description
1 polymer ?
#
loop_
_entity_poly.entity_id
_entity_poly.type
_entity_poly.pdbx_seq_one_letter_code
_entity_poly.pdbx_strand_id
1 'polypeptide(L)'
;MVGVKPVGSDPDFQPELSGAGSRLAVVKFTMRGCGPCLRIAPAFSSMSNKYPQAVFLEVDVHQCQGTAATNNISATPTFLFFRNKVRIDQYQGADAVGLEEKIKQHLENDPGSNEDTDIPKGYMDLMPFINKAGCECLNESDEHGFDNCLRKDMTFLESDCDEQLLITVAFNQPVKLYSMKFQGPDNGQGPKYVKIFINLPRSMDFEEAERSEPTQALELTEDDIKEDGIVPLRYVKFQNVNSVTIFVQSNQGEEETTRISYFTFIGTPVQATNMNDFKRLTATESLKSKSEGNFLSENLRSVLRFIRGQNLKATLKEQTQSGNGRFQLAWRGGNGPLFDLLTVAFAAKTISPRVWLALEAHHVNPETDKNKTFPHTLCS
;
A
#
# COMPACT_ATOMS: atom_id res chain seq x y z
N MET A 1 -24.46 -15.03 21.61
CA MET A 1 -24.26 -14.93 20.15
C MET A 1 -23.38 -13.72 19.88
N VAL A 2 -22.27 -13.90 19.18
CA VAL A 2 -21.40 -12.79 18.75
C VAL A 2 -22.04 -12.21 17.49
N GLY A 3 -22.91 -11.23 17.68
CA GLY A 3 -23.61 -10.54 16.60
C GLY A 3 -22.72 -9.47 15.95
N VAL A 4 -23.11 -9.04 14.76
CA VAL A 4 -22.54 -7.85 14.13
C VAL A 4 -22.89 -6.63 14.98
N LYS A 5 -21.88 -5.89 15.44
CA LYS A 5 -22.07 -4.72 16.29
C LYS A 5 -22.16 -3.43 15.45
N PRO A 6 -23.27 -2.68 15.48
CA PRO A 6 -23.36 -1.42 14.79
C PRO A 6 -22.56 -0.33 15.50
N VAL A 7 -21.84 0.49 14.74
CA VAL A 7 -21.15 1.71 15.20
C VAL A 7 -22.07 2.89 14.91
N GLY A 8 -22.58 3.52 15.97
CA GLY A 8 -23.63 4.54 15.86
C GLY A 8 -23.13 5.94 15.49
N SER A 9 -21.85 6.24 15.75
CA SER A 9 -21.27 7.56 15.48
C SER A 9 -19.76 7.51 15.26
N ASP A 10 -19.21 8.55 14.65
CA ASP A 10 -17.76 8.71 14.42
C ASP A 10 -16.88 8.52 15.68
N PRO A 11 -17.18 9.11 16.86
CA PRO A 11 -16.35 8.92 18.05
C PRO A 11 -16.39 7.50 18.60
N ASP A 12 -17.41 6.70 18.28
CA ASP A 12 -17.53 5.32 18.77
C ASP A 12 -16.62 4.35 18.01
N PHE A 13 -16.20 4.70 16.79
CA PHE A 13 -15.41 3.79 15.95
C PHE A 13 -14.08 3.38 16.58
N GLN A 14 -13.34 4.32 17.16
CA GLN A 14 -12.03 4.06 17.78
C GLN A 14 -12.14 3.22 19.07
N PRO A 15 -13.07 3.49 20.00
CA PRO A 15 -13.38 2.60 21.12
C PRO A 15 -13.73 1.18 20.69
N GLU A 16 -14.56 1.00 19.65
CA GLU A 16 -14.95 -0.33 19.17
C GLU A 16 -13.78 -1.11 18.57
N LEU A 17 -12.96 -0.45 17.75
CA LEU A 17 -11.71 -1.04 17.28
C LEU A 17 -10.74 -1.34 18.43
N SER A 18 -10.71 -0.51 19.47
CA SER A 18 -9.87 -0.75 20.65
C SER A 18 -10.34 -1.96 21.46
N GLY A 19 -11.65 -2.16 21.58
CA GLY A 19 -12.25 -3.31 22.25
C GLY A 19 -12.02 -4.64 21.51
N ALA A 20 -11.69 -4.59 20.21
CA ALA A 20 -11.27 -5.78 19.49
C ALA A 20 -9.90 -6.30 19.96
N GLY A 21 -9.00 -5.40 20.38
CA GLY A 21 -7.65 -5.76 20.84
C GLY A 21 -6.79 -6.34 19.71
N SER A 22 -6.20 -7.51 19.98
CA SER A 22 -5.41 -8.29 19.03
C SER A 22 -6.24 -9.11 18.04
N ARG A 23 -7.54 -9.28 18.32
CA ARG A 23 -8.44 -10.05 17.45
C ARG A 23 -8.65 -9.32 16.12
N LEU A 24 -8.88 -10.11 15.06
CA LEU A 24 -9.29 -9.59 13.77
C LEU A 24 -10.63 -8.85 13.91
N ALA A 25 -10.68 -7.58 13.51
CA ALA A 25 -11.90 -6.80 13.41
C ALA A 25 -12.27 -6.60 11.94
N VAL A 26 -13.43 -7.13 11.53
CA VAL A 26 -13.99 -7.01 10.18
C VAL A 26 -15.08 -5.95 10.20
N VAL A 27 -14.82 -4.81 9.56
CA VAL A 27 -15.70 -3.65 9.55
C VAL A 27 -16.41 -3.54 8.21
N LYS A 28 -17.72 -3.74 8.19
CA LYS A 28 -18.57 -3.53 7.00
C LYS A 28 -19.07 -2.09 6.96
N PHE A 29 -18.63 -1.34 5.95
CA PHE A 29 -19.21 -0.05 5.60
C PHE A 29 -20.43 -0.25 4.69
N THR A 30 -21.57 0.27 5.14
CA THR A 30 -22.88 0.10 4.51
C THR A 30 -23.58 1.44 4.32
N MET A 31 -24.67 1.45 3.55
CA MET A 31 -25.50 2.62 3.29
C MET A 31 -26.97 2.21 3.20
N ARG A 32 -27.88 3.07 3.66
CA ARG A 32 -29.32 2.87 3.46
C ARG A 32 -29.67 2.84 1.97
N GLY A 33 -30.57 1.93 1.57
CA GLY A 33 -30.99 1.78 0.17
C GLY A 33 -29.98 1.09 -0.75
N CYS A 34 -28.86 0.60 -0.21
CA CYS A 34 -27.87 -0.16 -0.97
C CYS A 34 -28.33 -1.62 -1.17
N GLY A 35 -28.82 -1.95 -2.37
CA GLY A 35 -29.23 -3.31 -2.73
C GLY A 35 -28.15 -4.38 -2.50
N PRO A 36 -26.90 -4.18 -2.95
CA PRO A 36 -25.79 -5.11 -2.67
C PRO A 36 -25.51 -5.29 -1.16
N CYS A 37 -25.64 -4.24 -0.36
CA CYS A 37 -25.43 -4.29 1.09
C CYS A 37 -26.49 -5.16 1.78
N LEU A 38 -27.76 -5.07 1.33
CA LEU A 38 -28.85 -5.93 1.81
C LEU A 38 -28.61 -7.40 1.46
N ARG A 39 -28.08 -7.69 0.27
CA ARG A 39 -27.79 -9.08 -0.16
C ARG A 39 -26.72 -9.74 0.70
N ILE A 40 -25.65 -9.02 1.06
CA ILE A 40 -24.53 -9.59 1.83
C ILE A 40 -24.78 -9.57 3.35
N ALA A 41 -25.71 -8.75 3.86
CA ALA A 41 -26.03 -8.65 5.28
C ALA A 41 -26.30 -10.00 5.99
N PRO A 42 -27.16 -10.92 5.47
CA PRO A 42 -27.40 -12.21 6.13
C PRO A 42 -26.16 -13.09 6.14
N ALA A 43 -25.37 -13.09 5.05
CA ALA A 43 -24.13 -13.84 4.99
C ALA A 43 -23.11 -13.30 5.99
N PHE A 44 -22.95 -11.98 6.10
CA PHE A 44 -22.06 -11.33 7.07
C PHE A 44 -22.47 -11.64 8.52
N SER A 45 -23.77 -11.65 8.82
CA SER A 45 -24.27 -12.05 10.14
C SER A 45 -24.06 -13.54 10.42
N SER A 46 -24.15 -14.40 9.40
CA SER A 46 -23.80 -15.82 9.55
C SER A 46 -22.31 -16.00 9.82
N MET A 47 -21.45 -15.23 9.16
CA MET A 47 -20.00 -15.24 9.39
C MET A 47 -19.63 -14.79 10.80
N SER A 48 -20.31 -13.78 11.36
CA SER A 48 -20.04 -13.35 12.74
C SER A 48 -20.30 -14.44 13.77
N ASN A 49 -21.30 -15.29 13.53
CA ASN A 49 -21.59 -16.45 14.37
C ASN A 49 -20.63 -17.62 14.11
N LYS A 50 -20.14 -17.77 12.88
CA LYS A 50 -19.21 -18.82 12.47
C LYS A 50 -17.78 -18.56 12.97
N TYR A 51 -17.38 -17.30 13.08
CA TYR A 51 -16.03 -16.87 13.46
C TYR A 51 -16.06 -16.03 14.75
N PRO A 52 -16.38 -16.61 15.91
CA PRO A 52 -16.50 -15.88 17.18
C PRO A 52 -15.16 -15.28 17.68
N GLN A 53 -14.03 -15.75 17.15
CA GLN A 53 -12.71 -15.20 17.42
C GLN A 53 -12.47 -13.83 16.76
N ALA A 54 -13.25 -13.47 15.73
CA ALA A 54 -13.20 -12.17 15.09
C ALA A 54 -14.33 -11.25 15.57
N VAL A 55 -14.08 -9.94 15.56
CA VAL A 55 -15.06 -8.90 15.88
C VAL A 55 -15.67 -8.37 14.60
N PHE A 56 -16.99 -8.42 14.48
CA PHE A 56 -17.70 -7.94 13.30
C PHE A 56 -18.39 -6.62 13.61
N LEU A 57 -18.00 -5.56 12.91
CA LEU A 57 -18.56 -4.22 13.06
C LEU A 57 -19.32 -3.82 11.80
N GLU A 58 -20.37 -3.02 11.97
CA GLU A 58 -21.11 -2.40 10.88
C GLU A 58 -21.11 -0.88 11.05
N VAL A 59 -20.76 -0.15 9.99
CA VAL A 59 -20.65 1.31 9.99
C VAL A 59 -21.51 1.85 8.86
N ASP A 60 -22.50 2.68 9.17
CA ASP A 60 -23.27 3.42 8.16
C ASP A 60 -22.50 4.67 7.72
N VAL A 61 -22.20 4.77 6.42
CA VAL A 61 -21.39 5.86 5.86
C VAL A 61 -22.04 7.24 5.97
N HIS A 62 -23.37 7.32 6.14
CA HIS A 62 -24.07 8.58 6.36
C HIS A 62 -24.08 9.00 7.84
N GLN A 63 -24.01 8.04 8.76
CA GLN A 63 -23.94 8.31 10.20
C GLN A 63 -22.50 8.60 10.66
N CYS A 64 -21.52 7.89 10.11
CA CYS A 64 -20.11 8.01 10.45
C CYS A 64 -19.31 8.58 9.26
N GLN A 65 -19.63 9.82 8.86
CA GLN A 65 -19.06 10.44 7.66
C GLN A 65 -17.56 10.70 7.81
N GLY A 66 -17.12 11.13 8.99
CA GLY A 66 -15.70 11.36 9.24
C GLY A 66 -14.89 10.07 9.16
N THR A 67 -15.43 8.98 9.71
CA THR A 67 -14.84 7.64 9.69
C THR A 67 -14.80 7.09 8.28
N ALA A 68 -15.90 7.19 7.53
CA ALA A 68 -15.98 6.76 6.14
C ALA A 68 -15.00 7.53 5.25
N ALA A 69 -14.90 8.86 5.43
CA ALA A 69 -13.93 9.69 4.73
C ALA A 69 -12.48 9.32 5.09
N THR A 70 -12.17 9.21 6.39
CA THR A 70 -10.82 8.81 6.87
C THR A 70 -10.40 7.44 6.33
N ASN A 71 -11.35 6.50 6.22
CA ASN A 71 -11.12 5.17 5.71
C ASN A 71 -11.24 5.04 4.18
N ASN A 72 -11.40 6.15 3.46
CA ASN A 72 -11.46 6.23 1.99
C ASN A 72 -12.55 5.33 1.38
N ILE A 73 -13.72 5.29 2.00
CA ILE A 73 -14.85 4.48 1.52
C ILE A 73 -15.53 5.19 0.35
N SER A 74 -15.34 4.65 -0.85
CA SER A 74 -15.90 5.19 -2.11
C SER A 74 -17.13 4.43 -2.62
N ALA A 75 -17.36 3.22 -2.13
CA ALA A 75 -18.49 2.40 -2.49
C ALA A 75 -18.92 1.50 -1.33
N THR A 76 -20.19 1.08 -1.35
CA THR A 76 -20.73 0.14 -0.36
C THR A 76 -21.34 -1.08 -1.08
N PRO A 77 -21.21 -2.29 -0.51
CA PRO A 77 -20.49 -2.60 0.72
C PRO A 77 -18.97 -2.66 0.50
N THR A 78 -18.23 -2.10 1.46
CA THR A 78 -16.77 -2.25 1.58
C THR A 78 -16.45 -2.80 2.95
N PHE A 79 -15.56 -3.78 3.01
CA PHE A 79 -15.12 -4.46 4.21
C PHE A 79 -13.66 -4.11 4.46
N LEU A 80 -13.38 -3.58 5.63
CA LEU A 80 -12.02 -3.31 6.08
C LEU A 80 -11.65 -4.29 7.19
N PHE A 81 -10.43 -4.80 7.12
CA PHE A 81 -9.88 -5.73 8.10
C PHE A 81 -8.89 -4.96 8.96
N PHE A 82 -9.09 -4.99 10.26
CA PHE A 82 -8.22 -4.35 11.24
C PHE A 82 -7.66 -5.37 12.21
N ARG A 83 -6.42 -5.15 12.64
CA ARG A 83 -5.79 -5.84 13.76
C ARG A 83 -4.97 -4.80 14.53
N ASN A 84 -5.10 -4.76 15.86
CA ASN A 84 -4.44 -3.75 16.69
C ASN A 84 -4.66 -2.30 16.20
N LYS A 85 -5.89 -2.00 15.74
CA LYS A 85 -6.30 -0.69 15.16
C LYS A 85 -5.62 -0.33 13.83
N VAL A 86 -4.78 -1.21 13.29
CA VAL A 86 -4.15 -1.03 11.99
C VAL A 86 -4.97 -1.77 10.95
N ARG A 87 -5.27 -1.09 9.84
CA ARG A 87 -5.95 -1.73 8.71
C ARG A 87 -4.96 -2.62 7.97
N ILE A 88 -5.23 -3.93 7.94
CA ILE A 88 -4.37 -4.93 7.33
C ILE A 88 -4.84 -5.35 5.93
N ASP A 89 -6.13 -5.20 5.62
CA ASP A 89 -6.68 -5.55 4.30
C ASP A 89 -8.00 -4.82 4.02
N GLN A 90 -8.45 -4.89 2.76
CA GLN A 90 -9.70 -4.36 2.26
C GLN A 90 -10.33 -5.35 1.26
N TYR A 91 -11.66 -5.42 1.28
CA TYR A 91 -12.46 -6.14 0.30
C TYR A 91 -13.68 -5.30 -0.09
N GLN A 92 -14.04 -5.29 -1.37
CA GLN A 92 -15.12 -4.46 -1.88
C GLN A 92 -16.07 -5.30 -2.71
N GLY A 93 -17.37 -5.13 -2.50
CA GLY A 93 -18.42 -5.83 -3.22
C GLY A 93 -19.23 -6.79 -2.36
N ALA A 94 -20.33 -7.29 -2.93
CA ALA A 94 -21.32 -8.11 -2.23
C ALA A 94 -21.18 -9.61 -2.55
N ASP A 95 -19.95 -10.09 -2.74
CA ASP A 95 -19.65 -11.50 -2.87
C ASP A 95 -19.28 -12.09 -1.49
N ALA A 96 -20.10 -13.02 -1.02
CA ALA A 96 -19.93 -13.63 0.29
C ALA A 96 -18.80 -14.66 0.31
N VAL A 97 -18.53 -15.34 -0.82
CA VAL A 97 -17.52 -16.40 -0.87
C VAL A 97 -16.13 -15.78 -0.77
N GLY A 98 -15.81 -14.79 -1.61
CA GLY A 98 -14.52 -14.09 -1.56
C GLY A 98 -14.30 -13.33 -0.24
N LEU A 99 -15.38 -12.81 0.37
CA LEU A 99 -15.28 -12.21 1.71
C LEU A 99 -14.89 -13.26 2.76
N GLU A 100 -15.53 -14.44 2.74
CA GLU A 100 -15.24 -15.51 3.69
C GLU A 100 -13.82 -16.07 3.52
N GLU A 101 -13.36 -16.23 2.29
CA GLU A 101 -11.98 -16.63 1.99
C GLU A 101 -10.96 -15.66 2.57
N LYS A 102 -11.17 -14.35 2.43
CA LYS A 102 -10.31 -13.34 3.07
C LYS A 102 -10.37 -13.40 4.60
N ILE A 103 -11.57 -13.59 5.17
CA ILE A 103 -11.70 -13.76 6.62
C ILE A 103 -10.88 -14.98 7.08
N LYS A 104 -11.01 -16.13 6.42
CA LYS A 104 -10.21 -17.32 6.74
C LYS A 104 -8.72 -17.07 6.58
N GLN A 105 -8.29 -16.44 5.49
CA GLN A 105 -6.88 -16.11 5.28
C GLN A 105 -6.32 -15.27 6.44
N HIS A 106 -7.04 -14.24 6.91
CA HIS A 106 -6.57 -13.40 8.03
C HIS A 106 -6.75 -14.04 9.41
N LEU A 107 -7.59 -15.07 9.51
CA LEU A 107 -7.74 -15.92 10.70
C LEU A 107 -6.69 -17.03 10.78
N GLU A 108 -6.25 -17.59 9.65
CA GLU A 108 -5.16 -18.57 9.57
C GLU A 108 -3.80 -17.89 9.76
N ASN A 109 -3.66 -16.65 9.27
CA ASN A 109 -2.55 -15.76 9.61
C ASN A 109 -2.80 -14.98 10.93
N ASP A 110 -3.81 -15.37 11.71
CA ASP A 110 -3.92 -14.97 13.11
C ASP A 110 -2.96 -15.86 13.87
N PRO A 111 -1.98 -15.33 14.63
CA PRO A 111 -1.19 -16.13 15.57
C PRO A 111 -2.04 -16.73 16.72
N GLY A 112 -3.36 -16.78 16.55
CA GLY A 112 -4.30 -17.36 17.47
C GLY A 112 -4.51 -16.49 18.69
N SER A 113 -5.71 -16.60 19.22
CA SER A 113 -6.13 -16.23 20.56
C SER A 113 -5.38 -16.95 21.68
N ASN A 114 -4.08 -17.20 21.54
CA ASN A 114 -3.25 -17.10 22.70
C ASN A 114 -3.19 -15.61 22.99
N GLU A 115 -3.43 -15.21 24.22
CA GLU A 115 -2.81 -13.97 24.64
C GLU A 115 -1.32 -14.15 24.30
N ASP A 116 -0.84 -13.54 23.21
CA ASP A 116 0.60 -13.32 23.02
C ASP A 116 0.92 -12.26 24.09
N THR A 117 0.89 -12.70 25.36
CA THR A 117 1.21 -11.93 26.58
C THR A 117 2.57 -11.26 26.47
N ASP A 118 3.35 -11.78 25.53
CA ASP A 118 4.69 -11.41 25.16
C ASP A 118 4.74 -10.11 24.34
N ILE A 119 3.77 -9.85 23.47
CA ILE A 119 3.78 -8.64 22.63
C ILE A 119 3.27 -7.45 23.46
N PRO A 120 4.10 -6.42 23.75
CA PRO A 120 3.65 -5.32 24.58
C PRO A 120 2.52 -4.54 23.90
N LYS A 121 1.56 -4.07 24.70
CA LYS A 121 0.37 -3.33 24.22
C LYS A 121 0.79 -2.15 23.32
N GLY A 122 0.32 -2.17 22.08
CA GLY A 122 0.60 -1.13 21.08
C GLY A 122 1.56 -1.54 19.97
N TYR A 123 2.18 -2.72 20.07
CA TYR A 123 2.96 -3.32 18.99
C TYR A 123 2.20 -4.50 18.38
N MET A 124 2.61 -4.93 17.19
CA MET A 124 2.03 -6.06 16.49
C MET A 124 3.09 -6.85 15.73
N ASP A 125 2.77 -8.08 15.40
CA ASP A 125 3.53 -8.89 14.46
C ASP A 125 3.51 -8.22 13.07
N LEU A 126 4.71 -8.02 12.50
CA LEU A 126 4.91 -7.36 11.22
C LEU A 126 4.93 -8.32 10.03
N MET A 127 4.73 -9.62 10.25
CA MET A 127 4.62 -10.64 9.21
C MET A 127 3.67 -10.26 8.06
N PRO A 128 2.49 -9.64 8.27
CA PRO A 128 1.62 -9.18 7.18
C PRO A 128 2.22 -8.07 6.30
N PHE A 129 3.21 -7.34 6.81
CA PHE A 129 3.88 -6.25 6.09
C PHE A 129 5.12 -6.72 5.34
N ILE A 130 5.56 -7.97 5.53
CA ILE A 130 6.72 -8.53 4.84
C ILE A 130 6.39 -8.79 3.36
N ASN A 131 7.23 -8.28 2.48
CA ASN A 131 7.20 -8.56 1.05
C ASN A 131 8.03 -9.80 0.73
N LYS A 132 7.40 -10.98 0.74
CA LYS A 132 8.10 -12.25 0.46
C LYS A 132 8.86 -12.26 -0.87
N ALA A 133 8.30 -11.64 -1.92
CA ALA A 133 8.94 -11.58 -3.23
C ALA A 133 10.21 -10.70 -3.27
N GLY A 134 10.39 -9.83 -2.28
CA GLY A 134 11.59 -9.02 -2.10
C GLY A 134 12.51 -9.51 -0.97
N CYS A 135 12.21 -10.67 -0.38
CA CYS A 135 13.10 -11.29 0.59
C CYS A 135 14.14 -12.15 -0.14
N GLU A 136 15.31 -12.27 0.46
CA GLU A 136 16.44 -13.04 -0.05
C GLU A 136 17.14 -13.68 1.14
N CYS A 137 17.56 -14.94 1.01
CA CYS A 137 18.36 -15.61 2.02
C CYS A 137 19.59 -16.24 1.35
N LEU A 138 20.77 -15.93 1.84
CA LEU A 138 22.02 -16.54 1.40
C LEU A 138 22.44 -17.65 2.37
N ASN A 139 23.03 -18.70 1.80
CA ASN A 139 23.42 -19.93 2.50
C ASN A 139 22.24 -20.70 3.11
N GLU A 140 21.03 -20.58 2.52
CA GLU A 140 19.91 -21.44 2.89
C GLU A 140 20.04 -22.83 2.25
N SER A 141 19.62 -23.87 2.98
CA SER A 141 19.55 -25.23 2.47
C SER A 141 18.49 -25.39 1.38
N ASP A 142 18.79 -26.21 0.36
CA ASP A 142 17.84 -26.57 -0.71
C ASP A 142 16.54 -27.21 -0.18
N GLU A 143 16.59 -27.91 0.97
CA GLU A 143 15.43 -28.57 1.57
C GLU A 143 14.69 -27.68 2.58
N HIS A 144 15.41 -26.74 3.20
CA HIS A 144 14.98 -25.98 4.36
C HIS A 144 15.22 -24.48 4.17
N GLY A 145 14.51 -23.87 3.21
CA GLY A 145 14.64 -22.46 2.87
C GLY A 145 13.95 -21.48 3.82
N PHE A 146 14.18 -20.18 3.59
CA PHE A 146 13.74 -19.07 4.44
C PHE A 146 12.22 -18.97 4.64
N ASP A 147 11.43 -19.33 3.63
CA ASP A 147 9.97 -19.28 3.72
C ASP A 147 9.38 -20.17 4.83
N ASN A 148 10.14 -21.18 5.27
CA ASN A 148 9.77 -22.11 6.32
C ASN A 148 9.77 -21.43 7.70
N CYS A 149 10.82 -20.65 8.02
CA CYS A 149 10.94 -20.00 9.32
C CYS A 149 9.99 -18.80 9.50
N LEU A 150 9.26 -18.42 8.45
CA LEU A 150 8.22 -17.38 8.54
C LEU A 150 6.87 -17.91 9.05
N ARG A 151 6.74 -19.23 9.25
CA ARG A 151 5.50 -19.88 9.71
C ARG A 151 5.76 -20.51 11.08
N LYS A 152 4.77 -20.46 11.98
CA LYS A 152 4.80 -21.25 13.23
C LYS A 152 4.29 -22.67 12.94
N ASP A 153 5.06 -23.43 12.18
CA ASP A 153 4.81 -24.85 11.97
C ASP A 153 6.07 -25.67 12.29
N MET A 154 6.10 -26.95 11.90
CA MET A 154 7.25 -27.84 12.15
C MET A 154 8.39 -27.64 11.15
N THR A 155 8.23 -26.74 10.16
CA THR A 155 9.29 -26.45 9.20
C THR A 155 10.29 -25.47 9.78
N PHE A 156 11.50 -25.46 9.25
CA PHE A 156 12.57 -24.60 9.72
C PHE A 156 13.44 -24.16 8.54
N LEU A 157 14.18 -23.08 8.77
CA LEU A 157 15.32 -22.66 7.95
C LEU A 157 16.57 -23.31 8.51
N GLU A 158 17.41 -23.88 7.65
CA GLU A 158 18.73 -24.42 8.00
C GLU A 158 19.78 -23.86 7.04
N SER A 159 20.98 -23.62 7.56
CA SER A 159 22.13 -23.23 6.74
C SER A 159 22.77 -24.43 6.03
N ASP A 160 23.28 -24.22 4.82
CA ASP A 160 23.77 -25.32 3.97
C ASP A 160 25.25 -25.65 4.21
N CYS A 161 26.13 -24.65 4.18
CA CYS A 161 27.58 -24.88 4.19
C CYS A 161 28.24 -24.74 5.58
N ASP A 162 27.81 -23.76 6.34
CA ASP A 162 28.36 -23.37 7.64
C ASP A 162 27.26 -22.70 8.48
N GLU A 163 27.57 -22.23 9.69
CA GLU A 163 26.60 -21.64 10.60
C GLU A 163 26.13 -20.24 10.18
N GLN A 164 26.73 -19.64 9.15
CA GLN A 164 26.42 -18.28 8.74
C GLN A 164 25.16 -18.23 7.88
N LEU A 165 24.27 -17.28 8.16
CA LEU A 165 23.09 -17.00 7.33
C LEU A 165 22.98 -15.52 7.09
N LEU A 166 22.58 -15.14 5.87
CA LEU A 166 22.30 -13.75 5.54
C LEU A 166 20.87 -13.60 5.03
N ILE A 167 20.01 -13.09 5.90
CA ILE A 167 18.56 -13.00 5.70
C ILE A 167 18.20 -11.55 5.42
N THR A 168 17.71 -11.25 4.22
CA THR A 168 17.20 -9.94 3.83
C THR A 168 15.68 -9.98 3.76
N VAL A 169 15.04 -9.11 4.54
CA VAL A 169 13.59 -8.95 4.62
C VAL A 169 13.20 -7.58 4.10
N ALA A 170 12.38 -7.55 3.06
CA ALA A 170 11.77 -6.33 2.56
C ALA A 170 10.37 -6.15 3.14
N PHE A 171 9.97 -4.91 3.42
CA PHE A 171 8.61 -4.56 3.83
C PHE A 171 7.85 -3.86 2.69
N ASN A 172 6.54 -4.09 2.62
CA ASN A 172 5.64 -3.45 1.66
C ASN A 172 5.44 -1.95 1.93
N GLN A 173 5.72 -1.52 3.15
CA GLN A 173 5.66 -0.13 3.59
C GLN A 173 6.66 0.08 4.73
N PRO A 174 7.09 1.32 4.99
CA PRO A 174 8.02 1.58 6.08
C PRO A 174 7.43 1.23 7.46
N VAL A 175 8.21 0.52 8.26
CA VAL A 175 7.84 0.09 9.61
C VAL A 175 8.81 0.61 10.66
N LYS A 176 8.37 0.58 11.91
CA LYS A 176 9.18 0.80 13.11
C LYS A 176 9.38 -0.53 13.81
N LEU A 177 10.63 -0.94 14.00
CA LEU A 177 10.95 -2.19 14.68
C LEU A 177 11.18 -1.91 16.16
N TYR A 178 10.47 -2.65 17.01
CA TYR A 178 10.60 -2.53 18.47
C TYR A 178 11.37 -3.72 19.05
N SER A 179 10.97 -4.92 18.64
CA SER A 179 11.64 -6.15 18.99
C SER A 179 11.56 -7.13 17.82
N MET A 180 12.24 -8.26 17.96
CA MET A 180 12.14 -9.39 17.06
C MET A 180 12.02 -10.68 17.87
N LYS A 181 11.45 -11.71 17.28
CA LYS A 181 11.48 -13.07 17.82
C LYS A 181 12.35 -13.92 16.90
N PHE A 182 13.32 -14.61 17.48
CA PHE A 182 14.05 -15.70 16.87
C PHE A 182 13.73 -16.93 17.69
N GLN A 183 13.34 -18.02 17.04
CA GLN A 183 13.18 -19.31 17.71
C GLN A 183 14.11 -20.31 17.05
N GLY A 184 14.85 -21.04 17.88
CA GLY A 184 15.76 -22.08 17.44
C GLY A 184 15.52 -23.38 18.21
N PRO A 185 16.08 -24.50 17.77
CA PRO A 185 16.03 -25.75 18.52
C PRO A 185 16.90 -25.69 19.79
N ASP A 186 16.50 -26.42 20.83
CA ASP A 186 17.22 -26.55 22.12
C ASP A 186 18.52 -27.38 22.03
N ASN A 187 18.95 -27.76 20.82
CA ASN A 187 20.13 -28.59 20.58
C ASN A 187 21.41 -27.77 20.31
N GLY A 188 21.39 -26.46 20.52
CA GLY A 188 22.53 -25.57 20.29
C GLY A 188 22.65 -24.98 18.89
N GLN A 189 21.85 -25.45 17.91
CA GLN A 189 21.87 -24.90 16.54
C GLN A 189 21.17 -23.55 16.39
N GLY A 190 20.58 -22.99 17.46
CA GLY A 190 19.94 -21.67 17.41
C GLY A 190 20.96 -20.53 17.21
N PRO A 191 20.56 -19.38 16.66
CA PRO A 191 21.46 -18.25 16.43
C PRO A 191 21.95 -17.63 17.75
N LYS A 192 23.20 -17.19 17.78
CA LYS A 192 23.85 -16.52 18.93
C LYS A 192 24.26 -15.10 18.58
N TYR A 193 25.31 -14.93 17.77
CA TYR A 193 25.77 -13.58 17.44
C TYR A 193 25.16 -13.12 16.13
N VAL A 194 24.40 -12.02 16.18
CA VAL A 194 23.61 -11.53 15.06
C VAL A 194 23.85 -10.05 14.83
N LYS A 195 24.10 -9.68 13.58
CA LYS A 195 24.26 -8.29 13.12
C LYS A 195 23.05 -7.86 12.30
N ILE A 196 22.50 -6.69 12.60
CA ILE A 196 21.33 -6.14 11.93
C ILE A 196 21.70 -4.88 11.18
N PHE A 197 21.34 -4.83 9.91
CA PHE A 197 21.51 -3.71 9.00
C PHE A 197 20.14 -3.30 8.45
N ILE A 198 19.93 -2.02 8.16
CA ILE A 198 18.66 -1.54 7.60
C ILE A 198 18.88 -0.63 6.39
N ASN A 199 17.91 -0.64 5.49
CA ASN A 199 17.83 0.26 4.34
C ASN A 199 19.11 0.28 3.49
N LEU A 200 19.71 -0.89 3.30
CA LEU A 200 20.89 -1.03 2.48
C LEU A 200 20.55 -0.72 1.00
N PRO A 201 21.42 0.00 0.28
CA PRO A 201 21.15 0.41 -1.11
C PRO A 201 21.29 -0.74 -2.13
N ARG A 202 21.95 -1.82 -1.72
CA ARG A 202 22.21 -3.04 -2.51
C ARG A 202 22.18 -4.25 -1.58
N SER A 203 22.04 -5.44 -2.16
CA SER A 203 22.22 -6.69 -1.41
C SER A 203 23.61 -6.73 -0.78
N MET A 204 23.66 -7.27 0.43
CA MET A 204 24.87 -7.43 1.23
C MET A 204 25.37 -8.87 1.09
N ASP A 205 26.68 -9.03 0.98
CA ASP A 205 27.34 -10.33 1.01
C ASP A 205 28.00 -10.59 2.38
N PHE A 206 28.53 -11.80 2.57
CA PHE A 206 29.17 -12.21 3.82
C PHE A 206 30.41 -11.37 4.16
N GLU A 207 31.26 -11.04 3.17
CA GLU A 207 32.47 -10.23 3.40
C GLU A 207 32.11 -8.80 3.87
N GLU A 208 31.09 -8.20 3.27
CA GLU A 208 30.60 -6.87 3.64
C GLU A 208 29.92 -6.89 5.02
N ALA A 209 29.15 -7.94 5.33
CA ALA A 209 28.49 -8.10 6.63
C ALA A 209 29.48 -8.29 7.79
N GLU A 210 30.62 -8.94 7.54
CA GLU A 210 31.67 -9.10 8.55
C GLU A 210 32.37 -7.77 8.88
N ARG A 211 32.69 -6.98 7.85
CA ARG A 211 33.51 -5.76 7.99
C ARG A 211 32.70 -4.52 8.34
N SER A 212 31.44 -4.46 7.93
CA SER A 212 30.60 -3.28 8.12
C SER A 212 30.08 -3.16 9.55
N GLU A 213 29.94 -1.93 10.02
CA GLU A 213 29.30 -1.66 11.31
C GLU A 213 27.78 -1.85 11.19
N PRO A 214 27.16 -2.73 12.01
CA PRO A 214 25.73 -2.93 11.98
C PRO A 214 24.99 -1.77 12.63
N THR A 215 23.72 -1.61 12.24
CA THR A 215 22.80 -0.71 12.95
C THR A 215 22.65 -1.15 14.39
N GLN A 216 22.57 -2.46 14.63
CA GLN A 216 22.64 -3.07 15.95
C GLN A 216 23.27 -4.46 15.85
N ALA A 217 24.20 -4.76 16.75
CA ALA A 217 24.68 -6.12 16.98
C ALA A 217 24.03 -6.65 18.27
N LEU A 218 23.75 -7.95 18.29
CA LEU A 218 23.10 -8.65 19.39
C LEU A 218 23.82 -9.96 19.64
N GLU A 219 23.97 -10.29 20.91
CA GLU A 219 24.37 -11.62 21.37
C GLU A 219 23.14 -12.21 22.04
N LEU A 220 22.49 -13.15 21.35
CA LEU A 220 21.30 -13.84 21.79
C LEU A 220 21.69 -14.90 22.81
N THR A 221 20.88 -15.04 23.86
CA THR A 221 21.02 -16.12 24.85
C THR A 221 20.10 -17.29 24.52
N GLU A 222 20.29 -18.43 25.19
CA GLU A 222 19.38 -19.57 25.07
C GLU A 222 17.93 -19.21 25.45
N ASP A 223 17.71 -18.26 26.37
CA ASP A 223 16.37 -17.83 26.75
C ASP A 223 15.73 -16.94 25.68
N ASP A 224 16.53 -16.20 24.91
CA ASP A 224 16.04 -15.34 23.82
C ASP A 224 15.54 -16.13 22.61
N ILE A 225 16.02 -17.37 22.44
CA ILE A 225 15.68 -18.24 21.30
C ILE A 225 14.59 -19.27 21.59
N LYS A 226 14.01 -19.25 22.80
CA LYS A 226 12.87 -20.08 23.18
C LYS A 226 11.56 -19.53 22.60
N GLU A 227 10.48 -20.30 22.75
CA GLU A 227 9.16 -19.95 22.20
C GLU A 227 8.68 -18.54 22.62
N ASP A 228 8.86 -18.20 23.89
CA ASP A 228 8.44 -16.92 24.49
C ASP A 228 9.54 -15.84 24.41
N GLY A 229 10.69 -16.17 23.80
CA GLY A 229 11.85 -15.28 23.70
C GLY A 229 11.54 -14.03 22.89
N ILE A 230 11.87 -12.86 23.45
CA ILE A 230 11.73 -11.57 22.76
C ILE A 230 13.05 -10.84 22.83
N VAL A 231 13.59 -10.54 21.65
CA VAL A 231 14.83 -9.82 21.50
C VAL A 231 14.55 -8.32 21.33
N PRO A 232 14.85 -7.48 22.33
CA PRO A 232 14.58 -6.06 22.25
C PRO A 232 15.52 -5.37 21.27
N LEU A 233 14.96 -4.59 20.34
CA LEU A 233 15.71 -3.73 19.44
C LEU A 233 15.78 -2.32 20.00
N ARG A 234 16.84 -1.59 19.63
CA ARG A 234 16.98 -0.17 19.96
C ARG A 234 16.08 0.64 19.05
N TYR A 235 14.79 0.67 19.36
CA TYR A 235 13.71 1.32 18.59
C TYR A 235 14.11 2.68 17.98
N VAL A 236 14.85 3.53 18.70
CA VAL A 236 15.32 4.84 18.19
C VAL A 236 16.14 4.76 16.90
N LYS A 237 16.81 3.64 16.61
CA LYS A 237 17.53 3.39 15.35
C LYS A 237 16.62 2.83 14.25
N PHE A 238 15.51 2.20 14.62
CA PHE A 238 14.60 1.50 13.72
C PHE A 238 13.27 2.26 13.58
N GLN A 239 13.31 3.57 13.36
CA GLN A 239 12.11 4.41 13.20
C GLN A 239 11.51 4.41 11.80
N ASN A 240 12.27 3.99 10.80
CA ASN A 240 11.87 4.05 9.40
C ASN A 240 12.62 2.97 8.61
N VAL A 241 12.10 1.75 8.65
CA VAL A 241 12.74 0.57 8.07
C VAL A 241 11.90 0.10 6.88
N ASN A 242 12.51 0.08 5.70
CA ASN A 242 11.92 -0.44 4.47
C ASN A 242 12.49 -1.83 4.12
N SER A 243 13.75 -2.04 4.43
CA SER A 243 14.40 -3.35 4.37
C SER A 243 15.31 -3.54 5.57
N VAL A 244 15.46 -4.79 6.00
CA VAL A 244 16.35 -5.19 7.08
C VAL A 244 17.12 -6.43 6.63
N THR A 245 18.43 -6.39 6.82
CA THR A 245 19.32 -7.52 6.54
C THR A 245 19.90 -7.98 7.87
N ILE A 246 19.76 -9.26 8.15
CA ILE A 246 20.24 -9.93 9.35
C ILE A 246 21.35 -10.87 8.93
N PHE A 247 22.53 -10.66 9.49
CA PHE A 247 23.65 -11.57 9.35
C PHE A 247 23.80 -12.36 10.65
N VAL A 248 23.52 -13.65 10.58
CA VAL A 248 23.82 -14.61 11.65
C VAL A 248 25.27 -15.03 11.49
N GLN A 249 26.08 -14.72 12.49
CA GLN A 249 27.52 -14.97 12.45
C GLN A 249 27.91 -16.26 13.17
N SER A 250 27.17 -16.64 14.21
CA SER A 250 27.41 -17.86 14.99
C SER A 250 26.14 -18.39 15.65
N ASN A 251 26.17 -19.65 16.07
CA ASN A 251 25.11 -20.32 16.82
C ASN A 251 25.48 -20.52 18.31
N GLN A 252 24.54 -21.06 19.10
CA GLN A 252 24.69 -21.21 20.55
C GLN A 252 25.72 -22.26 20.94
N GLY A 253 25.72 -23.39 20.25
CA GLY A 253 26.49 -24.59 20.57
C GLY A 253 27.81 -24.75 19.82
N GLU A 254 28.22 -23.80 18.98
CA GLU A 254 29.33 -23.96 18.03
C GLU A 254 29.09 -25.15 17.07
N GLU A 255 27.83 -25.35 16.69
CA GLU A 255 27.41 -26.39 15.75
C GLU A 255 27.80 -26.02 14.31
N GLU A 256 27.85 -27.00 13.41
CA GLU A 256 28.23 -26.77 12.00
C GLU A 256 27.18 -25.96 11.22
N THR A 257 25.91 -26.02 11.63
CA THR A 257 24.80 -25.33 10.95
C THR A 257 23.94 -24.57 11.95
N THR A 258 23.31 -23.50 11.47
CA THR A 258 22.31 -22.75 12.22
C THR A 258 20.92 -23.13 11.76
N ARG A 259 20.01 -23.36 12.71
CA ARG A 259 18.59 -23.61 12.46
C ARG A 259 17.72 -22.55 13.09
N ILE A 260 16.76 -22.07 12.32
CA ILE A 260 15.76 -21.09 12.74
C ILE A 260 14.38 -21.68 12.48
N SER A 261 13.66 -22.02 13.54
CA SER A 261 12.31 -22.58 13.47
C SER A 261 11.27 -21.51 13.20
N TYR A 262 11.41 -20.35 13.84
CA TYR A 262 10.48 -19.24 13.63
C TYR A 262 11.18 -17.89 13.75
N PHE A 263 10.77 -16.95 12.91
CA PHE A 263 11.32 -15.63 12.83
C PHE A 263 10.21 -14.62 12.51
N THR A 264 10.11 -13.57 13.32
CA THR A 264 9.26 -12.42 13.02
C THR A 264 9.79 -11.13 13.64
N PHE A 265 9.33 -10.00 13.11
CA PHE A 265 9.51 -8.69 13.71
C PHE A 265 8.25 -8.22 14.43
N ILE A 266 8.46 -7.56 15.57
CA ILE A 266 7.42 -6.93 16.35
C ILE A 266 7.61 -5.41 16.28
N GLY A 267 6.54 -4.70 15.94
CA GLY A 267 6.62 -3.27 15.78
C GLY A 267 5.31 -2.62 15.37
N THR A 268 5.41 -1.48 14.70
CA THR A 268 4.25 -0.77 14.12
C THR A 268 4.63 -0.15 12.79
N PRO A 269 3.69 0.04 11.85
CA PRO A 269 3.99 0.82 10.65
C PRO A 269 4.28 2.29 10.99
N VAL A 270 5.18 2.94 10.24
CA VAL A 270 5.60 4.34 10.51
C VAL A 270 4.41 5.29 10.46
N GLN A 271 3.53 5.05 9.50
CA GLN A 271 2.23 5.65 9.42
C GLN A 271 1.24 4.54 9.78
N ALA A 272 0.39 4.75 10.79
CA ALA A 272 -0.90 4.04 10.80
C ALA A 272 -1.49 4.33 9.44
N THR A 273 -1.79 3.32 8.62
CA THR A 273 -2.22 3.52 7.24
C THR A 273 -3.45 4.43 7.21
N ASN A 274 -3.19 5.73 7.15
CA ASN A 274 -4.08 6.80 6.84
C ASN A 274 -3.78 7.05 5.38
N MET A 275 -4.71 6.64 4.53
CA MET A 275 -4.54 6.46 3.10
C MET A 275 -4.31 7.75 2.30
N ASN A 276 -3.94 8.86 2.94
CA ASN A 276 -3.58 10.08 2.24
C ASN A 276 -2.26 9.96 1.44
N ASP A 277 -1.42 8.96 1.74
CA ASP A 277 -0.14 8.76 1.03
C ASP A 277 -0.18 7.67 -0.05
N PHE A 278 -1.30 6.95 -0.22
CA PHE A 278 -1.58 6.20 -1.46
C PHE A 278 -2.36 7.10 -2.43
N LYS A 279 -1.72 8.19 -2.87
CA LYS A 279 -2.04 8.70 -4.21
C LYS A 279 -1.68 7.58 -5.19
N ARG A 280 -2.71 6.95 -5.77
CA ARG A 280 -2.54 6.40 -7.13
C ARG A 280 -1.86 7.48 -7.95
N LEU A 281 -0.69 7.20 -8.51
CA LEU A 281 -0.15 7.97 -9.60
C LEU A 281 -1.09 7.81 -10.81
N THR A 282 -2.23 8.49 -10.80
CA THR A 282 -2.68 9.13 -12.03
C THR A 282 -1.81 10.37 -12.15
N ALA A 283 -0.78 10.25 -12.98
CA ALA A 283 0.20 11.28 -13.27
C ALA A 283 -0.46 12.65 -13.48
N THR A 284 -0.45 13.50 -12.47
CA THR A 284 -0.48 14.96 -12.60
C THR A 284 -0.03 15.52 -11.27
N GLU A 285 0.94 16.43 -11.31
CA GLU A 285 1.53 17.16 -10.17
C GLU A 285 2.64 16.44 -9.40
N SER A 286 3.82 16.37 -10.04
CA SER A 286 5.05 16.78 -9.37
C SER A 286 6.11 17.15 -10.39
N LEU A 287 6.03 18.36 -10.97
CA LEU A 287 7.16 19.07 -11.58
C LEU A 287 6.92 20.58 -11.50
N LYS A 288 7.09 21.14 -10.30
CA LYS A 288 7.61 22.51 -10.14
C LYS A 288 8.90 22.42 -9.33
N SER A 289 9.99 22.08 -10.01
CA SER A 289 11.32 22.67 -9.82
C SER A 289 12.36 21.88 -10.62
N LYS A 290 13.38 22.62 -11.11
CA LYS A 290 14.54 22.22 -11.94
C LYS A 290 14.25 22.05 -13.44
N SER A 291 14.39 23.10 -14.25
CA SER A 291 15.63 23.67 -14.82
C SER A 291 16.27 22.81 -15.92
N GLU A 292 16.12 23.29 -17.15
CA GLU A 292 17.03 23.22 -18.32
C GLU A 292 17.67 21.87 -18.73
N GLY A 293 17.45 21.50 -20.00
CA GLY A 293 18.39 20.69 -20.78
C GLY A 293 17.88 19.34 -21.29
N ASN A 294 17.55 19.29 -22.59
CA ASN A 294 17.56 18.14 -23.51
C ASN A 294 17.17 16.74 -22.97
N PHE A 295 15.93 16.31 -23.24
CA PHE A 295 15.63 14.89 -23.49
C PHE A 295 14.30 14.74 -24.25
N LEU A 296 14.37 14.46 -25.57
CA LEU A 296 13.21 14.00 -26.33
C LEU A 296 13.12 12.48 -26.20
N SER A 297 12.06 11.99 -25.55
CA SER A 297 11.77 10.56 -25.40
C SER A 297 11.48 9.90 -26.75
N GLU A 298 11.81 8.60 -26.88
CA GLU A 298 11.60 7.79 -28.11
C GLU A 298 10.16 7.79 -28.62
N ASN A 299 9.18 8.09 -27.75
CA ASN A 299 7.77 8.19 -28.10
C ASN A 299 7.47 9.46 -28.93
N LEU A 300 8.14 10.60 -28.67
CA LEU A 300 7.96 11.82 -29.47
C LEU A 300 8.61 11.70 -30.86
N ARG A 301 9.74 10.97 -30.96
CA ARG A 301 10.39 10.63 -32.24
C ARG A 301 9.54 9.69 -33.09
N SER A 302 8.71 8.86 -32.47
CA SER A 302 7.78 7.95 -33.16
C SER A 302 6.53 8.70 -33.66
N VAL A 303 6.04 9.68 -32.91
CA VAL A 303 4.97 10.59 -33.36
C VAL A 303 5.44 11.52 -34.49
N LEU A 304 6.66 12.06 -34.42
CA LEU A 304 7.25 12.87 -35.50
C LEU A 304 7.54 12.05 -36.77
N ARG A 305 7.90 10.75 -36.65
CA ARG A 305 8.02 9.83 -37.79
C ARG A 305 6.65 9.50 -38.41
N PHE A 306 5.61 9.36 -37.60
CA PHE A 306 4.25 9.13 -38.06
C PHE A 306 3.67 10.34 -38.81
N ILE A 307 3.93 11.56 -38.33
CA ILE A 307 3.48 12.81 -38.98
C ILE A 307 4.24 13.07 -40.29
N ARG A 308 5.55 12.79 -40.34
CA ARG A 308 6.35 12.91 -41.58
C ARG A 308 5.98 11.87 -42.66
N GLY A 309 5.36 10.75 -42.27
CA GLY A 309 4.88 9.71 -43.20
C GLY A 309 3.54 10.00 -43.88
N GLN A 310 2.83 11.05 -43.46
CA GLN A 310 1.46 11.37 -43.95
C GLN A 310 1.41 12.50 -44.98
N ASN A 311 2.56 12.92 -45.53
CA ASN A 311 2.66 13.91 -46.62
C ASN A 311 1.84 15.21 -46.44
N LEU A 312 1.66 15.65 -45.20
CA LEU A 312 1.00 16.91 -44.85
C LEU A 312 2.06 17.99 -44.66
N LYS A 313 2.06 19.00 -45.54
CA LYS A 313 2.92 20.18 -45.44
C LYS A 313 2.47 21.05 -44.27
N ALA A 314 2.98 20.79 -43.08
CA ALA A 314 2.87 21.69 -41.93
C ALA A 314 4.25 22.28 -41.61
N THR A 315 4.40 23.59 -41.81
CA THR A 315 5.61 24.33 -41.43
C THR A 315 5.30 25.14 -40.18
N LEU A 316 5.97 24.86 -39.07
CA LEU A 316 5.92 25.68 -37.85
C LEU A 316 6.86 26.87 -38.01
N LYS A 317 6.35 28.10 -37.85
CA LYS A 317 7.18 29.31 -37.66
C LYS A 317 7.05 29.76 -36.21
N GLU A 318 8.19 29.93 -35.55
CA GLU A 318 8.31 30.48 -34.21
C GLU A 318 8.42 32.01 -34.33
N GLN A 319 7.54 32.75 -33.65
CA GLN A 319 7.74 34.18 -33.44
C GLN A 319 7.67 34.48 -31.94
N THR A 320 8.79 34.96 -31.42
CA THR A 320 8.95 35.45 -30.06
C THR A 320 8.48 36.89 -29.98
N GLN A 321 7.38 37.15 -29.25
CA GLN A 321 7.16 38.44 -28.61
C GLN A 321 6.58 38.26 -27.21
N SER A 322 7.24 38.95 -26.29
CA SER A 322 6.94 39.23 -24.87
C SER A 322 5.50 38.97 -24.41
N GLY A 323 5.36 38.09 -23.41
CA GLY A 323 4.24 38.08 -22.46
C GLY A 323 3.00 37.30 -22.91
N ASN A 324 2.73 36.18 -22.21
CA ASN A 324 1.53 35.33 -22.30
C ASN A 324 1.31 34.60 -23.64
N GLY A 325 1.94 33.42 -23.76
CA GLY A 325 1.84 32.53 -24.93
C GLY A 325 0.44 31.97 -25.16
N ARG A 326 -0.27 32.55 -26.14
CA ARG A 326 -1.38 31.94 -26.88
C ARG A 326 -0.80 31.15 -28.05
N PHE A 327 -1.17 29.88 -28.21
CA PHE A 327 -0.94 29.13 -29.46
C PHE A 327 -2.22 29.15 -30.30
N GLN A 328 -2.14 29.66 -31.54
CA GLN A 328 -3.21 29.51 -32.53
C GLN A 328 -2.73 28.59 -33.66
N LEU A 329 -3.51 27.55 -33.94
CA LEU A 329 -3.38 26.74 -35.15
C LEU A 329 -4.24 27.38 -36.25
N ALA A 330 -3.62 27.75 -37.38
CA ALA A 330 -4.32 28.21 -38.57
C ALA A 330 -4.24 27.16 -39.69
N TRP A 331 -5.37 26.82 -40.31
CA TRP A 331 -5.45 25.97 -41.51
C TRP A 331 -5.77 26.83 -42.73
N ARG A 332 -5.13 26.52 -43.87
CA ARG A 332 -5.40 27.18 -45.16
C ARG A 332 -5.98 26.17 -46.15
N GLY A 333 -7.26 26.35 -46.49
CA GLY A 333 -7.87 26.11 -47.80
C GLY A 333 -8.11 24.67 -48.28
N GLY A 334 -9.39 24.34 -48.55
CA GLY A 334 -9.81 23.26 -49.43
C GLY A 334 -11.32 23.01 -49.40
N ASN A 335 -12.05 23.42 -50.44
CA ASN A 335 -13.50 23.20 -50.61
C ASN A 335 -13.85 21.70 -50.70
N GLY A 336 -14.73 21.21 -49.81
CA GLY A 336 -15.30 19.86 -49.83
C GLY A 336 -16.41 19.70 -48.77
N PRO A 337 -17.42 18.84 -48.97
CA PRO A 337 -18.72 18.95 -48.30
C PRO A 337 -18.70 18.48 -46.84
N LEU A 338 -19.64 19.07 -46.10
CA LEU A 338 -19.80 19.10 -44.66
C LEU A 338 -20.28 17.77 -44.07
N PHE A 339 -19.47 16.71 -44.04
CA PHE A 339 -19.74 15.51 -43.24
C PHE A 339 -18.43 14.81 -42.88
N ASP A 340 -17.94 14.98 -41.65
CA ASP A 340 -17.75 13.89 -40.66
C ASP A 340 -17.06 14.40 -39.36
N LEU A 341 -17.80 15.14 -38.54
CA LEU A 341 -17.36 15.54 -37.19
C LEU A 341 -17.49 14.40 -36.16
N LEU A 342 -18.11 13.27 -36.54
CA LEU A 342 -18.33 12.12 -35.67
C LEU A 342 -17.11 11.19 -35.59
N THR A 343 -16.28 11.12 -36.63
CA THR A 343 -15.11 10.22 -36.67
C THR A 343 -13.91 10.77 -35.88
N VAL A 344 -13.77 12.10 -35.76
CA VAL A 344 -12.74 12.73 -34.91
C VAL A 344 -13.18 12.80 -33.44
N ALA A 345 -14.48 12.94 -33.17
CA ALA A 345 -15.04 12.90 -31.82
C ALA A 345 -14.91 11.51 -31.17
N PHE A 346 -14.97 10.43 -31.96
CA PHE A 346 -14.76 9.07 -31.46
C PHE A 346 -13.30 8.78 -31.10
N ALA A 347 -12.34 9.34 -31.84
CA ALA A 347 -10.91 9.20 -31.53
C ALA A 347 -10.48 10.02 -30.29
N ALA A 348 -11.15 11.15 -30.01
CA ALA A 348 -10.86 11.98 -28.84
C ALA A 348 -11.45 11.40 -27.53
N LYS A 349 -12.46 10.53 -27.61
CA LYS A 349 -13.12 9.94 -26.43
C LYS A 349 -12.32 8.79 -25.81
N THR A 350 -11.39 8.19 -26.55
CA THR A 350 -10.54 7.07 -26.08
C THR A 350 -9.24 7.51 -25.40
N ILE A 351 -8.93 8.82 -25.35
CA ILE A 351 -7.61 9.30 -24.90
C ILE A 351 -7.64 10.01 -23.54
N SER A 352 -8.76 10.61 -23.08
CA SER A 352 -8.89 11.05 -21.67
C SER A 352 -10.27 11.70 -21.39
N PRO A 353 -10.97 11.35 -20.29
CA PRO A 353 -12.20 12.03 -19.87
C PRO A 353 -12.04 13.52 -19.48
N ARG A 354 -10.81 14.01 -19.28
CA ARG A 354 -10.54 15.39 -18.83
C ARG A 354 -10.66 16.46 -19.91
N VAL A 355 -10.73 16.10 -21.20
CA VAL A 355 -10.89 17.08 -22.29
C VAL A 355 -12.36 17.48 -22.52
N TRP A 356 -13.32 16.60 -22.18
CA TRP A 356 -14.74 16.87 -22.40
C TRP A 356 -15.30 17.95 -21.46
N LEU A 357 -14.85 17.96 -20.19
CA LEU A 357 -15.28 18.94 -19.18
C LEU A 357 -14.80 20.38 -19.46
N ALA A 358 -13.82 20.57 -20.34
CA ALA A 358 -13.35 21.90 -20.74
C ALA A 358 -14.14 22.50 -21.93
N LEU A 359 -14.95 21.69 -22.63
CA LEU A 359 -15.75 22.12 -23.77
C LEU A 359 -17.16 22.58 -23.39
N GLU A 360 -17.69 22.17 -22.23
CA GLU A 360 -19.01 22.59 -21.73
C GLU A 360 -19.01 23.95 -21.00
N ALA A 361 -17.82 24.47 -20.64
CA ALA A 361 -17.68 25.73 -19.91
C ALA A 361 -17.54 26.99 -20.79
N HIS A 362 -17.57 26.85 -22.13
CA HIS A 362 -17.46 27.98 -23.06
C HIS A 362 -18.51 27.89 -24.19
N HIS A 363 -19.79 27.98 -23.82
CA HIS A 363 -20.85 28.37 -24.74
C HIS A 363 -21.79 29.38 -24.05
N VAL A 364 -21.36 30.65 -24.01
CA VAL A 364 -22.29 31.78 -23.88
C VAL A 364 -22.27 32.52 -25.22
N ASN A 365 -23.43 32.46 -25.87
CA ASN A 365 -23.76 32.92 -27.20
C ASN A 365 -23.69 34.47 -27.32
N PRO A 366 -22.94 35.06 -28.26
CA PRO A 366 -23.03 36.49 -28.53
C PRO A 366 -23.60 36.71 -29.93
N GLU A 367 -24.91 36.90 -30.07
CA GLU A 367 -25.50 37.60 -31.21
C GLU A 367 -26.98 37.92 -30.93
N THR A 368 -27.25 39.13 -30.43
CA THR A 368 -28.40 39.96 -30.82
C THR A 368 -28.24 41.34 -30.18
N ASP A 369 -27.63 42.27 -30.91
CA ASP A 369 -27.85 43.69 -30.70
C ASP A 369 -28.33 44.30 -32.04
N LYS A 370 -29.63 44.52 -32.13
CA LYS A 370 -30.25 45.44 -33.10
C LYS A 370 -31.41 46.13 -32.38
N ASN A 371 -31.35 47.45 -32.39
CA ASN A 371 -32.35 48.44 -31.93
C ASN A 371 -32.38 48.72 -30.42
N LYS A 372 -31.76 49.84 -30.01
CA LYS A 372 -32.48 51.10 -29.70
C LYS A 372 -31.53 52.19 -29.14
N THR A 373 -31.44 53.28 -29.92
CA THR A 373 -31.33 54.69 -29.53
C THR A 373 -31.17 55.05 -28.03
N PHE A 374 -30.06 55.70 -27.69
CA PHE A 374 -29.91 56.55 -26.50
C PHE A 374 -30.19 58.03 -26.86
N PRO A 375 -30.92 58.80 -26.03
CA PRO A 375 -30.89 60.25 -26.11
C PRO A 375 -29.84 60.85 -25.15
N HIS A 376 -29.09 61.82 -25.65
CA HIS A 376 -28.27 62.77 -24.88
C HIS A 376 -29.11 63.98 -24.48
N THR A 377 -29.07 64.41 -23.21
CA THR A 377 -29.02 65.82 -22.69
C THR A 377 -29.18 65.77 -21.15
N LEU A 378 -28.16 66.13 -20.37
CA LEU A 378 -27.78 67.46 -19.84
C LEU A 378 -28.65 68.00 -18.68
N CYS A 379 -27.96 68.26 -17.57
CA CYS A 379 -28.20 69.20 -16.45
C CYS A 379 -29.51 69.15 -15.65
N SER A 380 -29.37 68.91 -14.35
CA SER A 380 -29.62 69.89 -13.28
C SER A 380 -28.83 69.51 -12.03
#